data_AF-A0A2T0KP75-F1
#
_entry.id   AF-A0A2T0KP75-F1
#
_cell.length_a   1.000
_cell.length_b   1.000
_cell.length_c   1.000
_cell.angle_alpha   90.00
_cell.angle_beta   90.00
_cell.angle_gamma   90.00
#
_symmetry.space_group_name_H-M   'P 1'
#
loop_
_entity.id
_entity.type
_entity.pdbx_description
1 polymer ?
#
loop_
_entity_poly.entity_id
_entity_poly.type
_entity_poly.pdbx_seq_one_letter_code
_entity_poly.pdbx_strand_id
1 'polypeptide(L)'
;MMIPSANVSSVSTSELWRPLSARRSGNQQWHPRVSPALAAELRQWIILAGRDINSRDLDRVPVRLAIRLEWDPEKDGDDEFLEPLDHHDWVRYALANSVPDRGLPDVVDAFLDLLPVLGPGPNRADPLPIQMIAAMNAVKRDHRRDLQQHLDDARLIYRISEDGRRLVRRTEPASEIALTDASTAVDQMPASGSASDFLLSAWAALNGLHPDAPRAYSDAIKAVEAAAHSIVQPNHGTATLGSMLGEFRNAPHRFTASIGDPGTSAGVETAFAMMTVLWKGQTSRHGGQLPTRLETEAEARAAVHLATTLVAWFATGIVQRQP
;
A
#
# COMPACT_ATOMS: atom_id res chain seq x y z
N MET A 1 -18.39 -11.54 41.05
CA MET A 1 -17.39 -10.55 40.63
C MET A 1 -18.11 -9.49 39.79
N MET A 2 -17.95 -8.21 40.12
CA MET A 2 -18.62 -7.09 39.46
C MET A 2 -18.11 -6.93 38.02
N ILE A 3 -19.03 -6.80 37.07
CA ILE A 3 -18.75 -6.42 35.69
C ILE A 3 -18.18 -5.00 35.71
N PRO A 4 -16.99 -4.72 35.14
CA PRO A 4 -16.51 -3.35 35.03
C PRO A 4 -17.42 -2.61 34.06
N SER A 5 -18.07 -1.54 34.54
CA SER A 5 -18.81 -0.63 33.68
C SER A 5 -17.86 0.00 32.67
N ALA A 6 -17.96 -0.43 31.41
CA ALA A 6 -17.30 0.25 30.30
C ALA A 6 -17.86 1.67 30.20
N ASN A 7 -16.99 2.65 30.41
CA ASN A 7 -17.31 4.06 30.25
C ASN A 7 -17.48 4.33 28.76
N VAL A 8 -18.70 4.17 28.24
CA VAL A 8 -19.04 4.51 26.86
C VAL A 8 -18.91 6.01 26.72
N SER A 9 -17.76 6.44 26.20
CA SER A 9 -17.55 7.82 25.75
C SER A 9 -18.68 8.14 24.76
N SER A 10 -19.43 9.20 25.04
CA SER A 10 -20.61 9.62 24.31
C SER A 10 -20.26 10.08 22.88
N VAL A 11 -20.05 9.13 21.97
CA VAL A 11 -20.14 9.38 20.54
C VAL A 11 -21.63 9.40 20.20
N SER A 12 -22.11 10.51 19.64
CA SER A 12 -23.51 10.66 19.26
C SER A 12 -23.95 9.50 18.38
N THR A 13 -24.89 8.69 18.85
CA THR A 13 -25.46 7.54 18.14
C THR A 13 -26.08 7.91 16.79
N SER A 14 -26.45 9.19 16.60
CA SER A 14 -26.96 9.74 15.34
C SER A 14 -25.91 9.84 14.22
N GLU A 15 -24.62 9.88 14.53
CA GLU A 15 -23.56 9.86 13.51
C GLU A 15 -23.22 8.44 13.04
N LEU A 16 -23.45 7.45 13.88
CA LEU A 16 -23.07 6.05 13.64
C LEU A 16 -24.18 5.22 12.98
N TRP A 17 -25.45 5.58 13.20
CA TRP A 17 -26.58 4.88 12.58
C TRP A 17 -27.08 5.62 11.33
N ARG A 18 -26.86 5.01 10.15
CA ARG A 18 -27.46 5.41 8.87
C ARG A 18 -28.22 4.22 8.26
N PRO A 19 -29.49 4.39 7.85
CA PRO A 19 -30.24 3.35 7.15
C PRO A 19 -29.49 2.83 5.91
N LEU A 20 -29.61 1.54 5.61
CA LEU A 20 -28.99 0.93 4.41
C LEU A 20 -29.42 1.63 3.11
N SER A 21 -30.63 2.19 3.07
CA SER A 21 -31.15 2.98 1.95
C SER A 21 -30.38 4.29 1.74
N ALA A 22 -30.04 5.02 2.81
CA ALA A 22 -29.24 6.24 2.77
C ALA A 22 -27.75 5.98 2.45
N ARG A 23 -27.32 4.71 2.57
CA ARG A 23 -25.96 4.27 2.24
C ARG A 23 -25.76 3.97 0.75
N ARG A 24 -26.84 3.71 0.00
CA ARG A 24 -26.81 3.33 -1.43
C ARG A 24 -26.89 4.51 -2.41
N SER A 25 -27.03 5.76 -1.92
CA SER A 25 -27.32 6.94 -2.74
C SER A 25 -26.09 7.58 -3.44
N GLY A 26 -25.12 6.78 -3.91
CA GLY A 26 -24.05 7.25 -4.83
C GLY A 26 -22.90 8.07 -4.23
N ASN A 27 -23.11 8.80 -3.12
CA ASN A 27 -22.02 9.46 -2.37
C ASN A 27 -21.47 8.54 -1.28
N GLN A 28 -20.67 7.57 -1.70
CA GLN A 28 -20.12 6.53 -0.85
C GLN A 28 -18.91 7.07 -0.07
N GLN A 29 -19.16 7.64 1.11
CA GLN A 29 -18.11 8.16 1.98
C GLN A 29 -17.43 7.01 2.75
N TRP A 30 -16.11 6.86 2.56
CA TRP A 30 -15.28 5.93 3.32
C TRP A 30 -14.88 6.53 4.67
N HIS A 31 -14.80 5.69 5.71
CA HIS A 31 -14.48 6.13 7.07
C HIS A 31 -13.00 5.89 7.38
N PRO A 32 -12.27 6.88 7.91
CA PRO A 32 -10.86 6.72 8.30
C PRO A 32 -10.68 6.01 9.65
N ARG A 33 -11.76 5.78 10.40
CA ARG A 33 -11.72 5.22 11.75
C ARG A 33 -12.44 3.88 11.81
N VAL A 34 -11.91 2.99 12.64
CA VAL A 34 -12.57 1.73 13.02
C VAL A 34 -13.77 2.07 13.90
N SER A 35 -14.97 1.65 13.47
CA SER A 35 -16.18 1.75 14.29
C SER A 35 -16.18 0.68 15.39
N PRO A 36 -16.93 0.84 16.49
CA PRO A 36 -17.02 -0.21 17.52
C PRO A 36 -17.49 -1.57 16.99
N ALA A 37 -18.40 -1.56 16.00
CA ALA A 37 -18.87 -2.78 15.35
C ALA A 37 -17.75 -3.44 14.52
N LEU A 38 -17.02 -2.66 13.71
CA LEU A 38 -15.87 -3.18 12.98
C LEU A 38 -14.77 -3.66 13.93
N ALA A 39 -14.54 -2.96 15.04
CA ALA A 39 -13.55 -3.37 16.04
C ALA A 39 -13.86 -4.78 16.56
N ALA A 40 -15.12 -5.07 16.92
CA ALA A 40 -15.52 -6.41 17.36
C ALA A 40 -15.21 -7.48 16.31
N GLU A 41 -15.56 -7.23 15.04
CA GLU A 41 -15.26 -8.14 13.92
C GLU A 41 -13.76 -8.32 13.69
N LEU A 42 -12.97 -7.25 13.75
CA LEU A 42 -11.50 -7.33 13.58
C LEU A 42 -10.84 -8.11 14.73
N ARG A 43 -11.32 -7.94 15.97
CA ARG A 43 -10.80 -8.72 17.12
C ARG A 43 -11.10 -10.20 16.94
N GLN A 44 -12.31 -10.54 16.54
CA GLN A 44 -12.67 -11.93 16.22
C GLN A 44 -11.84 -12.47 15.05
N TRP A 45 -11.64 -11.68 14.01
CA TRP A 45 -10.81 -12.03 12.87
C TRP A 45 -9.36 -12.31 13.29
N ILE A 46 -8.74 -11.45 14.12
CA ILE A 46 -7.38 -11.65 14.66
C ILE A 46 -7.27 -12.99 15.40
N ILE A 47 -8.25 -13.32 16.25
CA ILE A 47 -8.28 -14.59 16.99
C ILE A 47 -8.32 -15.78 16.04
N LEU A 48 -9.17 -15.73 15.01
CA LEU A 48 -9.34 -16.81 14.04
C LEU A 48 -8.15 -16.94 13.09
N ALA A 49 -7.68 -15.83 12.51
CA ALA A 49 -6.55 -15.77 11.60
C ALA A 49 -5.27 -16.26 12.26
N GLY A 50 -5.07 -15.91 13.54
CA GLY A 50 -3.90 -16.33 14.30
C GLY A 50 -3.77 -17.84 14.44
N ARG A 51 -4.89 -18.59 14.42
CA ARG A 51 -4.85 -20.07 14.51
C ARG A 51 -4.10 -20.70 13.34
N ASP A 52 -4.16 -20.04 12.18
CA ASP A 52 -3.56 -20.53 10.94
C ASP A 52 -2.14 -19.98 10.70
N ILE A 53 -1.67 -19.07 11.56
CA ILE A 53 -0.28 -18.60 11.59
C ILE A 53 0.52 -19.51 12.53
N ASN A 54 1.66 -20.01 12.06
CA ASN A 54 2.53 -20.84 12.91
C ASN A 54 3.06 -20.02 14.11
N SER A 55 3.34 -20.69 15.23
CA SER A 55 3.70 -20.02 16.49
C SER A 55 4.91 -19.09 16.36
N ARG A 56 5.96 -19.52 15.66
CA ARG A 56 7.17 -18.71 15.42
C ARG A 56 6.88 -17.44 14.66
N ASP A 57 6.00 -17.49 13.66
CA ASP A 57 5.63 -16.30 12.90
C ASP A 57 4.69 -15.39 13.70
N LEU A 58 3.78 -15.95 14.48
CA LEU A 58 2.90 -15.15 15.35
C LEU A 58 3.70 -14.34 16.38
N ASP A 59 4.76 -14.90 16.95
CA ASP A 59 5.66 -14.19 17.88
C ASP A 59 6.37 -12.99 17.23
N ARG A 60 6.37 -12.88 15.90
CA ARG A 60 6.90 -11.71 15.17
C ARG A 60 5.92 -10.53 15.17
N VAL A 61 4.63 -10.75 15.41
CA VAL A 61 3.64 -9.66 15.40
C VAL A 61 3.92 -8.62 16.48
N PRO A 62 4.12 -8.98 17.77
CA PRO A 62 4.46 -8.00 18.80
C PRO A 62 5.74 -7.21 18.47
N VAL A 63 6.75 -7.88 17.89
CA VAL A 63 8.00 -7.26 17.47
C VAL A 63 7.75 -6.22 16.37
N ARG A 64 6.93 -6.54 15.36
CA ARG A 64 6.57 -5.62 14.27
C ARG A 64 5.80 -4.40 14.76
N LEU A 65 4.94 -4.60 15.76
CA LEU A 65 4.15 -3.54 16.38
C LEU A 65 4.93 -2.77 17.46
N ALA A 66 6.17 -3.17 17.75
CA ALA A 66 6.99 -2.63 18.85
C ALA A 66 6.26 -2.64 20.21
N ILE A 67 5.46 -3.69 20.46
CA ILE A 67 4.75 -3.88 21.73
C ILE A 67 5.39 -5.02 22.53
N ARG A 68 5.39 -4.86 23.85
CA ARG A 68 5.77 -5.90 24.79
C ARG A 68 4.52 -6.57 25.32
N LEU A 69 4.42 -7.88 25.14
CA LEU A 69 3.40 -8.70 25.77
C LEU A 69 4.06 -9.43 26.94
N GLU A 70 3.58 -9.21 28.16
CA GLU A 70 4.07 -9.89 29.35
C GLU A 70 3.22 -11.15 29.60
N TRP A 71 3.80 -12.32 29.33
CA TRP A 71 3.17 -13.61 29.62
C TRP A 71 3.63 -14.10 31.00
N ASP A 72 2.68 -14.38 31.89
CA ASP A 72 2.94 -14.91 33.23
C ASP A 72 2.04 -16.14 33.46
N PRO A 73 2.53 -17.35 33.15
CA PRO A 73 1.72 -18.56 33.23
C PRO A 73 1.30 -18.92 34.66
N GLU A 74 1.96 -18.36 35.68
CA GLU A 74 1.65 -18.63 37.10
C GLU A 74 0.50 -17.77 37.62
N LYS A 75 0.24 -16.59 37.02
CA LYS A 75 -0.87 -15.71 37.41
C LYS A 75 -2.23 -16.08 36.81
N ASP A 76 -2.24 -16.80 35.69
CA ASP A 76 -3.47 -17.20 35.00
C ASP A 76 -4.07 -18.51 35.59
N GLY A 77 -3.45 -19.09 36.62
CA GLY A 77 -3.81 -20.41 37.20
C GLY A 77 -4.68 -20.40 38.46
N ASP A 78 -5.04 -19.24 39.01
CA ASP A 78 -5.87 -19.15 40.23
C ASP A 78 -7.39 -19.08 39.92
N ASP A 79 -7.76 -18.82 38.66
CA ASP A 79 -9.15 -18.86 38.20
C ASP A 79 -9.51 -20.31 37.80
N GLU A 80 -10.16 -21.03 38.71
CA GLU A 80 -10.50 -22.47 38.69
C GLU A 80 -11.33 -22.93 37.45
N PHE A 81 -11.62 -22.05 36.49
CA PHE A 81 -12.54 -22.25 35.36
C PHE A 81 -11.92 -22.08 33.97
N LEU A 82 -10.64 -21.74 33.83
CA LEU A 82 -9.97 -21.65 32.52
C LEU A 82 -8.78 -22.61 32.47
N GLU A 83 -8.77 -23.54 31.51
CA GLU A 83 -7.56 -24.28 31.19
C GLU A 83 -6.46 -23.29 30.80
N PRO A 84 -5.20 -23.49 31.23
CA PRO A 84 -4.10 -22.60 30.86
C PRO A 84 -4.03 -22.48 29.33
N LEU A 85 -4.21 -21.26 28.81
CA LEU A 85 -4.00 -21.01 27.39
C LEU A 85 -2.53 -21.34 27.09
N ASP A 86 -2.30 -22.12 26.02
CA ASP A 86 -0.94 -22.24 25.53
C ASP A 86 -0.43 -20.86 25.08
N HIS A 87 0.88 -20.65 25.06
CA HIS A 87 1.48 -19.35 24.71
C HIS A 87 0.97 -18.82 23.36
N HIS A 88 0.70 -19.72 22.39
CA HIS A 88 0.21 -19.35 21.07
C HIS A 88 -1.22 -18.82 21.12
N ASP A 89 -2.14 -19.47 21.85
CA ASP A 89 -3.49 -18.99 22.13
C ASP A 89 -3.43 -17.66 22.87
N TRP A 90 -2.63 -17.57 23.92
CA TRP A 90 -2.48 -16.36 24.73
C TRP A 90 -2.05 -15.16 23.88
N VAL A 91 -1.03 -15.27 23.03
CA VAL A 91 -0.57 -14.17 22.17
C VAL A 91 -1.70 -13.68 21.24
N ARG A 92 -2.49 -14.59 20.66
CA ARG A 92 -3.63 -14.24 19.79
C ARG A 92 -4.70 -13.46 20.55
N TYR A 93 -5.06 -13.94 21.72
CA TYR A 93 -6.04 -13.27 22.58
C TYR A 93 -5.55 -11.93 23.09
N ALA A 94 -4.27 -11.82 23.48
CA ALA A 94 -3.66 -10.57 23.92
C ALA A 94 -3.63 -9.54 22.78
N LEU A 95 -3.19 -9.91 21.58
CA LEU A 95 -3.20 -9.03 20.40
C LEU A 95 -4.62 -8.57 20.05
N ALA A 96 -5.60 -9.47 20.15
CA ALA A 96 -6.99 -9.16 19.85
C ALA A 96 -7.68 -8.30 20.92
N ASN A 97 -7.25 -8.30 22.19
CA ASN A 97 -8.01 -7.64 23.27
C ASN A 97 -7.26 -6.50 23.97
N SER A 98 -5.92 -6.52 23.98
CA SER A 98 -5.09 -5.51 24.64
C SER A 98 -4.82 -4.29 23.76
N VAL A 99 -5.00 -4.39 22.45
CA VAL A 99 -4.81 -3.28 21.50
C VAL A 99 -6.08 -2.41 21.43
N PRO A 100 -5.97 -1.07 21.53
CA PRO A 100 -7.13 -0.18 21.37
C PRO A 100 -7.68 -0.23 19.94
N ASP A 101 -8.96 0.09 19.73
CA ASP A 101 -9.64 -0.02 18.42
C ASP A 101 -8.89 0.67 17.28
N ARG A 102 -8.26 1.83 17.57
CA ARG A 102 -7.48 2.60 16.59
C ARG A 102 -6.22 1.89 16.10
N GLY A 103 -5.69 0.93 16.87
CA GLY A 103 -4.49 0.15 16.54
C GLY A 103 -4.81 -1.23 15.96
N LEU A 104 -6.09 -1.62 15.86
CA LEU A 104 -6.47 -2.89 15.22
C LEU A 104 -6.03 -2.99 13.75
N PRO A 105 -6.06 -1.91 12.93
CA PRO A 105 -5.53 -1.97 11.57
C PRO A 105 -4.06 -2.37 11.52
N ASP A 106 -3.24 -1.92 12.48
CA ASP A 106 -1.82 -2.27 12.55
C ASP A 106 -1.62 -3.77 12.82
N VAL A 107 -2.41 -4.33 13.74
CA VAL A 107 -2.39 -5.77 14.03
C VAL A 107 -2.82 -6.56 12.80
N VAL A 108 -3.90 -6.13 12.14
CA VAL A 108 -4.41 -6.75 10.91
C VAL A 108 -3.35 -6.72 9.81
N ASP A 109 -2.70 -5.58 9.59
CA ASP A 109 -1.64 -5.42 8.59
C ASP A 109 -0.46 -6.35 8.88
N ALA A 110 -0.03 -6.44 10.15
CA ALA A 110 1.03 -7.35 10.57
C ALA A 110 0.67 -8.83 10.37
N PHE A 111 -0.60 -9.20 10.57
CA PHE A 111 -1.12 -10.55 10.32
C PHE A 111 -1.17 -10.89 8.82
N LEU A 112 -1.62 -9.97 7.96
CA LEU A 112 -1.77 -10.21 6.53
C LEU A 112 -0.47 -10.65 5.85
N ASP A 113 0.67 -10.09 6.28
CA ASP A 113 1.99 -10.42 5.75
C ASP A 113 2.51 -11.78 6.27
N LEU A 114 1.99 -12.27 7.40
CA LEU A 114 2.36 -13.57 7.99
C LEU A 114 1.38 -14.69 7.64
N LEU A 115 0.16 -14.35 7.23
CA LEU A 115 -0.82 -15.32 6.80
C LEU A 115 -0.29 -16.05 5.56
N PRO A 116 -0.34 -17.39 5.53
CA PRO A 116 0.09 -18.14 4.37
C PRO A 116 -0.71 -17.69 3.14
N VAL A 117 -0.02 -17.45 2.02
CA VAL A 117 -0.70 -17.20 0.74
C VAL A 117 -1.41 -18.49 0.38
N LEU A 118 -2.72 -18.42 0.11
CA LEU A 118 -3.46 -19.56 -0.41
C LEU A 118 -2.81 -19.94 -1.75
N GLY A 119 -2.13 -21.08 -1.77
CA GLY A 119 -1.53 -21.62 -2.99
C GLY A 119 -2.63 -22.01 -4.00
N PRO A 120 -2.27 -22.21 -5.27
CA PRO A 120 -3.20 -22.80 -6.22
C PRO A 120 -3.72 -24.14 -5.66
N GLY A 121 -5.00 -24.44 -5.92
CA GLY A 121 -5.60 -25.71 -5.54
C GLY A 121 -4.80 -26.91 -6.07
N PRO A 122 -5.03 -28.11 -5.53
CA PRO A 122 -4.22 -29.28 -5.86
C PRO A 122 -4.14 -29.51 -7.37
N ASN A 123 -2.94 -29.46 -7.94
CA ASN A 123 -2.71 -29.82 -9.33
C ASN A 123 -2.56 -31.33 -9.43
N ARG A 124 -3.39 -31.98 -10.27
CA ARG A 124 -3.37 -33.44 -10.46
C ARG A 124 -2.05 -33.96 -11.01
N ALA A 125 -1.22 -33.10 -11.60
CA ALA A 125 0.12 -33.44 -12.09
C ALA A 125 1.19 -33.48 -10.99
N ASP A 126 0.94 -32.90 -9.81
CA ASP A 126 1.91 -32.86 -8.72
C ASP A 126 1.99 -34.23 -8.01
N PRO A 127 3.12 -34.57 -7.35
CA PRO A 127 3.19 -35.73 -6.47
C PRO A 127 2.09 -35.74 -5.39
N LEU A 128 1.54 -36.91 -5.06
CA LEU A 128 0.46 -37.09 -4.07
C LEU A 128 0.69 -36.33 -2.74
N PRO A 129 1.90 -36.26 -2.15
CA PRO A 129 2.14 -35.48 -0.94
C PRO A 129 1.88 -33.98 -1.12
N ILE A 130 2.24 -33.41 -2.27
CA ILE A 130 2.02 -31.99 -2.60
C ILE A 130 0.52 -31.74 -2.82
N GLN A 131 -0.17 -32.66 -3.51
CA GLN A 131 -1.63 -32.58 -3.67
C GLN A 131 -2.35 -32.60 -2.32
N MET A 132 -1.91 -33.45 -1.39
CA MET A 132 -2.53 -33.57 -0.07
C MET A 132 -2.31 -32.31 0.79
N ILE A 133 -1.11 -31.71 0.75
CA ILE A 133 -0.84 -30.42 1.40
C ILE A 133 -1.69 -29.29 0.78
N ALA A 134 -1.79 -29.24 -0.54
CA ALA A 134 -2.61 -28.25 -1.24
C ALA A 134 -4.11 -28.42 -0.90
N ALA A 135 -4.61 -29.66 -0.84
CA ALA A 135 -5.98 -29.97 -0.43
C ALA A 135 -6.25 -29.57 1.03
N MET A 136 -5.33 -29.85 1.95
CA MET A 136 -5.45 -29.42 3.35
C MET A 136 -5.47 -27.89 3.48
N ASN A 137 -4.65 -27.18 2.71
CA ASN A 137 -4.65 -25.72 2.68
C ASN A 137 -5.90 -25.14 2.01
N ALA A 138 -6.48 -25.82 1.02
CA ALA A 138 -7.73 -25.40 0.36
C ALA A 138 -8.97 -25.54 1.27
N VAL A 139 -8.90 -26.36 2.32
CA VAL A 139 -9.96 -26.49 3.34
C VAL A 139 -9.84 -25.40 4.42
N LYS A 140 -8.70 -24.69 4.50
CA LYS A 140 -8.53 -23.59 5.46
C LYS A 140 -9.44 -22.42 5.10
N ARG A 141 -9.85 -21.70 6.14
CA ARG A 141 -10.70 -20.52 6.02
C ARG A 141 -9.98 -19.43 5.22
N ASP A 142 -10.68 -18.79 4.29
CA ASP A 142 -10.12 -17.66 3.54
C ASP A 142 -10.23 -16.38 4.37
N HIS A 143 -9.29 -16.21 5.29
CA HIS A 143 -9.23 -15.05 6.18
C HIS A 143 -9.15 -13.72 5.42
N ARG A 144 -8.54 -13.70 4.22
CA ARG A 144 -8.42 -12.47 3.42
C ARG A 144 -9.78 -12.07 2.88
N ARG A 145 -10.54 -13.02 2.34
CA ARG A 145 -11.90 -12.76 1.87
C ARG A 145 -12.81 -12.27 3.01
N ASP A 146 -12.80 -12.97 4.15
CA ASP A 146 -13.61 -12.59 5.31
C ASP A 146 -13.26 -11.17 5.79
N LEU A 147 -11.96 -10.87 5.94
CA LEU A 147 -11.50 -9.53 6.31
C LEU A 147 -11.97 -8.48 5.31
N GLN A 148 -11.75 -8.71 4.00
CA GLN A 148 -12.14 -7.77 2.97
C GLN A 148 -13.65 -7.45 3.03
N GLN A 149 -14.48 -8.46 3.28
CA GLN A 149 -15.92 -8.28 3.47
C GLN A 149 -16.23 -7.41 4.69
N HIS A 150 -15.59 -7.65 5.85
CA HIS A 150 -15.78 -6.79 7.03
C HIS A 150 -15.36 -5.33 6.76
N LEU A 151 -14.24 -5.11 6.06
CA LEU A 151 -13.77 -3.78 5.68
C LEU A 151 -14.75 -3.08 4.74
N ASP A 152 -15.31 -3.79 3.78
CA ASP A 152 -16.31 -3.29 2.82
C ASP A 152 -17.65 -2.95 3.52
N ASP A 153 -18.17 -3.85 4.36
CA ASP A 153 -19.42 -3.68 5.09
C ASP A 153 -19.36 -2.48 6.05
N ALA A 154 -18.20 -2.29 6.70
CA ALA A 154 -17.93 -1.15 7.56
C ALA A 154 -17.49 0.11 6.81
N ARG A 155 -17.23 0.00 5.49
CA ARG A 155 -16.74 1.09 4.63
C ARG A 155 -15.46 1.72 5.18
N LEU A 156 -14.54 0.90 5.66
CA LEU A 156 -13.23 1.38 6.06
C LEU A 156 -12.47 1.88 4.83
N ILE A 157 -11.74 2.99 4.98
CA ILE A 157 -10.94 3.56 3.89
C ILE A 157 -9.81 2.64 3.41
N TYR A 158 -9.54 1.54 4.12
CA TYR A 158 -8.55 0.55 3.74
C TYR A 158 -9.21 -0.65 3.04
N ARG A 159 -8.43 -1.29 2.18
CA ARG A 159 -8.70 -2.60 1.55
C ARG A 159 -7.45 -3.45 1.63
N ILE A 160 -7.57 -4.74 1.38
CA ILE A 160 -6.41 -5.59 1.19
C ILE A 160 -5.77 -5.23 -0.16
N SER A 161 -4.45 -5.17 -0.17
CA SER A 161 -3.62 -5.07 -1.38
C SER A 161 -3.82 -6.28 -2.30
N GLU A 162 -3.50 -6.12 -3.59
CA GLU A 162 -3.64 -7.21 -4.57
C GLU A 162 -2.78 -8.44 -4.24
N ASP A 163 -1.59 -8.22 -3.65
CA ASP A 163 -0.71 -9.29 -3.18
C ASP A 163 -1.25 -10.00 -1.92
N GLY A 164 -2.30 -9.46 -1.29
CA GLY A 164 -2.93 -10.01 -0.10
C GLY A 164 -2.16 -9.79 1.20
N ARG A 165 -1.06 -9.01 1.21
CA ARG A 165 -0.10 -9.00 2.32
C ARG A 165 -0.22 -7.81 3.27
N ARG A 166 -1.00 -6.80 2.90
CA ARG A 166 -1.12 -5.54 3.66
C ARG A 166 -2.43 -4.82 3.37
N LEU A 167 -2.78 -3.91 4.26
CA LEU A 167 -3.81 -2.91 4.07
C LEU A 167 -3.26 -1.74 3.23
N VAL A 168 -4.04 -1.37 2.22
CA VAL A 168 -3.80 -0.19 1.40
C VAL A 168 -5.03 0.69 1.38
N ARG A 169 -4.80 2.00 1.39
CA ARG A 169 -5.83 3.01 1.31
C ARG A 169 -6.52 2.90 -0.04
N ARG A 170 -7.85 2.94 -0.02
CA ARG A 170 -8.67 3.02 -1.23
C ARG A 170 -8.43 4.36 -1.91
N THR A 171 -8.24 4.28 -3.22
CA THR A 171 -8.01 5.42 -4.09
C THR A 171 -9.13 5.55 -5.11
N GLU A 172 -9.19 6.69 -5.78
CA GLU A 172 -10.12 6.91 -6.89
C GLU A 172 -9.81 5.91 -8.02
N PRO A 173 -10.82 5.20 -8.57
CA PRO A 173 -10.60 4.20 -9.62
C PRO A 173 -9.82 4.73 -10.83
N ALA A 174 -10.05 6.00 -11.20
CA ALA A 174 -9.34 6.63 -12.31
C ALA A 174 -7.82 6.74 -12.08
N SER A 175 -7.38 6.90 -10.83
CA SER A 175 -5.95 6.96 -10.51
C SER A 175 -5.30 5.57 -10.55
N GLU A 176 -6.02 4.53 -10.10
CA GLU A 176 -5.55 3.15 -10.22
C GLU A 176 -5.45 2.73 -11.70
N ILE A 177 -6.45 3.07 -12.52
CA ILE A 177 -6.42 2.81 -13.96
C ILE A 177 -5.22 3.52 -14.62
N ALA A 178 -5.01 4.80 -14.33
CA ALA A 178 -3.88 5.54 -14.90
C ALA A 178 -2.52 4.94 -14.49
N LEU A 179 -2.39 4.47 -13.26
CA LEU A 179 -1.18 3.77 -12.79
C LEU A 179 -0.96 2.46 -13.54
N THR A 180 -2.01 1.64 -13.66
CA THR A 180 -1.97 0.34 -14.34
C THR A 180 -1.65 0.50 -15.83
N ASP A 181 -2.27 1.47 -16.50
CA ASP A 181 -2.03 1.78 -17.90
C ASP A 181 -0.58 2.24 -18.11
N ALA A 182 -0.07 3.15 -17.27
CA ALA A 182 1.31 3.61 -17.33
C ALA A 182 2.32 2.48 -17.09
N SER A 183 2.06 1.61 -16.11
CA SER A 183 2.91 0.46 -15.78
C SER A 183 2.92 -0.56 -16.91
N THR A 184 1.74 -0.88 -17.46
CA THR A 184 1.61 -1.78 -18.61
C THR A 184 2.32 -1.24 -19.85
N ALA A 185 2.17 0.06 -20.13
CA ALA A 185 2.83 0.69 -21.27
C ALA A 185 4.36 0.66 -21.12
N VAL A 186 4.89 0.90 -19.93
CA VAL A 186 6.34 0.93 -19.71
C VAL A 186 6.96 -0.48 -19.69
N ASP A 187 6.21 -1.49 -19.25
CA ASP A 187 6.62 -2.91 -19.32
C ASP A 187 6.73 -3.43 -20.76
N GLN A 188 6.01 -2.80 -21.71
CA GLN A 188 6.14 -3.09 -23.14
C GLN A 188 7.37 -2.45 -23.78
N MET A 189 8.16 -1.66 -23.02
CA MET A 189 9.41 -1.06 -23.47
C MET A 189 10.62 -1.78 -22.83
N PRO A 190 11.36 -2.62 -23.56
CA PRO A 190 12.52 -3.32 -22.99
C PRO A 190 13.62 -2.38 -22.44
N ALA A 191 13.68 -1.15 -22.92
CA ALA A 191 14.70 -0.16 -22.57
C ALA A 191 14.31 0.76 -21.39
N SER A 192 13.18 0.50 -20.73
CA SER A 192 12.68 1.32 -19.60
C SER A 192 13.16 0.84 -18.23
N GLY A 193 13.90 -0.28 -18.16
CA GLY A 193 14.47 -0.80 -16.92
C GLY A 193 13.40 -1.06 -15.85
N SER A 194 13.67 -0.63 -14.61
CA SER A 194 12.77 -0.83 -13.46
C SER A 194 11.72 0.28 -13.30
N ALA A 195 11.29 0.93 -14.38
CA ALA A 195 10.33 2.03 -14.31
C ALA A 195 8.98 1.62 -13.68
N SER A 196 8.43 0.48 -14.11
CA SER A 196 7.19 -0.10 -13.56
C SER A 196 7.34 -0.42 -12.08
N ASP A 197 8.44 -1.10 -11.69
CA ASP A 197 8.73 -1.44 -10.29
C ASP A 197 8.79 -0.20 -9.39
N PHE A 198 9.48 0.86 -9.82
CA PHE A 198 9.57 2.10 -9.05
C PHE A 198 8.22 2.82 -8.98
N LEU A 199 7.43 2.81 -10.05
CA LEU A 199 6.12 3.44 -10.06
C LEU A 199 5.14 2.73 -9.10
N LEU A 200 5.12 1.39 -9.11
CA LEU A 200 4.34 0.58 -8.20
C LEU A 200 4.84 0.69 -6.74
N SER A 201 6.16 0.74 -6.54
CA SER A 201 6.76 0.98 -5.21
C SER A 201 6.34 2.34 -4.66
N ALA A 202 6.38 3.39 -5.49
CA ALA A 202 5.98 4.73 -5.11
C ALA A 202 4.49 4.79 -4.72
N TRP A 203 3.62 4.16 -5.52
CA TRP A 203 2.20 4.04 -5.23
C TRP A 203 1.92 3.30 -3.92
N ALA A 204 2.62 2.19 -3.69
CA ALA A 204 2.46 1.38 -2.49
C ALA A 204 2.97 2.11 -1.23
N ALA A 205 4.09 2.83 -1.34
CA ALA A 205 4.62 3.65 -0.25
C ALA A 205 3.67 4.81 0.12
N LEU A 206 2.97 5.39 -0.87
CA LEU A 206 2.00 6.46 -0.64
C LEU A 206 0.69 5.96 0.01
N ASN A 207 0.22 4.78 -0.40
CA ASN A 207 -1.10 4.28 -0.04
C ASN A 207 -1.08 3.17 1.02
N GLY A 208 0.06 2.86 1.63
CA GLY A 208 0.12 1.93 2.76
C GLY A 208 -0.66 2.43 3.99
N LEU A 209 -0.86 1.55 4.98
CA LEU A 209 -1.44 1.94 6.27
C LEU A 209 -0.66 3.07 6.95
N HIS A 210 0.67 3.03 6.82
CA HIS A 210 1.60 4.10 7.20
C HIS A 210 2.31 4.62 5.96
N PRO A 211 1.83 5.71 5.35
CA PRO A 211 2.47 6.30 4.19
C PRO A 211 3.92 6.71 4.44
N ASP A 212 4.82 6.34 3.54
CA ASP A 212 6.21 6.79 3.50
C ASP A 212 6.38 7.81 2.36
N ALA A 213 6.07 9.07 2.67
CA ALA A 213 6.09 10.15 1.70
C ALA A 213 7.48 10.40 1.07
N PRO A 214 8.60 10.43 1.84
CA PRO A 214 9.93 10.54 1.26
C PRO A 214 10.27 9.41 0.28
N ARG A 215 9.95 8.16 0.64
CA ARG A 215 10.16 7.02 -0.27
C ARG A 215 9.29 7.11 -1.50
N ALA A 216 8.00 7.40 -1.33
CA ALA A 216 7.05 7.52 -2.44
C ALA A 216 7.52 8.59 -3.45
N TYR A 217 7.96 9.75 -2.97
CA TYR A 217 8.51 10.80 -3.82
C TYR A 217 9.80 10.35 -4.51
N SER A 218 10.73 9.74 -3.75
CA SER A 218 11.99 9.29 -4.31
C SER A 218 11.82 8.23 -5.40
N ASP A 219 10.91 7.28 -5.22
CA ASP A 219 10.65 6.22 -6.19
C ASP A 219 9.88 6.78 -7.40
N ALA A 220 9.01 7.79 -7.23
CA ALA A 220 8.38 8.49 -8.34
C ALA A 220 9.40 9.15 -9.29
N ILE A 221 10.48 9.76 -8.75
CA ILE A 221 11.59 10.27 -9.57
C ILE A 221 12.29 9.15 -10.33
N LYS A 222 12.64 8.05 -9.65
CA LYS A 222 13.33 6.93 -10.28
C LYS A 222 12.50 6.28 -11.39
N ALA A 223 11.17 6.24 -11.24
CA ALA A 223 10.27 5.75 -12.27
C ALA A 223 10.37 6.61 -13.55
N VAL A 224 10.36 7.94 -13.41
CA VAL A 224 10.52 8.87 -14.54
C VAL A 224 11.92 8.77 -15.15
N GLU A 225 12.97 8.69 -14.32
CA GLU A 225 14.35 8.49 -14.79
C GLU A 225 14.46 7.24 -15.66
N ALA A 226 13.98 6.10 -15.16
CA ALA A 226 14.04 4.82 -15.86
C ALA A 226 13.23 4.84 -17.17
N ALA A 227 12.02 5.41 -17.16
CA ALA A 227 11.18 5.51 -18.36
C ALA A 227 11.76 6.46 -19.43
N ALA A 228 12.37 7.58 -19.02
CA ALA A 228 12.90 8.59 -19.93
C ALA A 228 14.31 8.27 -20.45
N HIS A 229 15.04 7.38 -19.78
CA HIS A 229 16.48 7.19 -19.98
C HIS A 229 16.87 6.92 -21.43
N SER A 230 16.31 5.86 -22.01
CA SER A 230 16.64 5.42 -23.38
C SER A 230 16.20 6.42 -24.46
N ILE A 231 15.29 7.34 -24.13
CA ILE A 231 14.80 8.37 -25.05
C ILE A 231 15.69 9.63 -24.96
N VAL A 232 15.93 10.12 -23.75
CA VAL A 232 16.58 11.42 -23.51
C VAL A 232 18.10 11.30 -23.55
N GLN A 233 18.67 10.23 -23.00
CA GLN A 233 20.12 10.02 -22.92
C GLN A 233 20.51 8.54 -23.17
N PRO A 234 20.22 7.98 -24.37
CA PRO A 234 20.45 6.56 -24.68
C PRO A 234 21.90 6.09 -24.46
N ASN A 235 22.87 6.98 -24.61
CA ASN A 235 24.29 6.66 -24.51
C ASN A 235 24.91 7.00 -23.14
N HIS A 236 24.10 7.38 -22.14
CA HIS A 236 24.60 7.78 -20.82
C HIS A 236 24.13 6.79 -19.74
N GLY A 237 24.91 5.74 -19.48
CA GLY A 237 24.50 4.66 -18.55
C GLY A 237 24.25 5.05 -17.08
N THR A 238 24.50 6.30 -16.69
CA THR A 238 24.25 6.84 -15.35
C THR A 238 23.40 8.12 -15.41
N ALA A 239 22.54 8.23 -16.42
CA ALA A 239 21.65 9.38 -16.57
C ALA A 239 20.74 9.51 -15.34
N THR A 240 20.53 10.76 -14.93
CA THR A 240 19.63 11.13 -13.84
C THR A 240 18.61 12.14 -14.36
N LEU A 241 17.57 12.41 -13.59
CA LEU A 241 16.57 13.41 -13.96
C LEU A 241 17.22 14.78 -14.17
N GLY A 242 18.21 15.11 -13.34
CA GLY A 242 19.00 16.35 -13.48
C GLY A 242 19.78 16.45 -14.79
N SER A 243 20.42 15.35 -15.24
CA SER A 243 21.16 15.36 -16.51
C SER A 243 20.23 15.38 -17.72
N MET A 244 19.10 14.68 -17.65
CA MET A 244 18.06 14.70 -18.69
C MET A 244 17.42 16.09 -18.83
N LEU A 245 17.18 16.80 -17.73
CA LEU A 245 16.76 18.20 -17.75
C LEU A 245 17.80 19.10 -18.44
N GLY A 246 19.09 18.79 -18.29
CA GLY A 246 20.16 19.45 -19.03
C GLY A 246 20.03 19.27 -20.55
N GLU A 247 19.74 18.07 -21.02
CA GLU A 247 19.52 17.80 -22.45
C GLU A 247 18.30 18.53 -23.01
N PHE A 248 17.16 18.48 -22.32
CA PHE A 248 15.96 19.22 -22.74
C PHE A 248 16.24 20.72 -22.87
N ARG A 249 17.03 21.30 -21.95
CA ARG A 249 17.39 22.72 -21.99
C ARG A 249 18.35 23.04 -23.14
N ASN A 250 19.35 22.21 -23.35
CA ASN A 250 20.45 22.51 -24.28
C ASN A 250 20.11 22.15 -25.73
N ALA A 251 19.24 21.16 -25.94
CA ALA A 251 18.88 20.66 -27.26
C ALA A 251 17.37 20.35 -27.39
N PRO A 252 16.48 21.31 -27.12
CA PRO A 252 15.02 21.08 -27.16
C PRO A 252 14.53 20.63 -28.54
N HIS A 253 15.19 21.08 -29.62
CA HIS A 253 14.89 20.69 -31.01
C HIS A 253 15.09 19.19 -31.29
N ARG A 254 15.79 18.46 -30.42
CA ARG A 254 15.94 17.00 -30.54
C ARG A 254 14.73 16.23 -30.01
N PHE A 255 13.70 16.92 -29.51
CA PHE A 255 12.55 16.29 -28.90
C PHE A 255 11.28 16.78 -29.57
N THR A 256 10.29 15.90 -29.61
CA THR A 256 8.91 16.21 -30.02
C THR A 256 7.95 15.79 -28.95
N ALA A 257 6.82 16.49 -28.91
CA ALA A 257 5.69 16.11 -28.11
C ALA A 257 4.42 16.10 -28.96
N SER A 258 3.59 15.06 -28.81
CA SER A 258 2.29 14.94 -29.50
C SER A 258 1.20 15.82 -28.88
N ILE A 259 1.46 16.39 -27.71
CA ILE A 259 0.59 17.34 -27.02
C ILE A 259 1.07 18.78 -27.26
N GLY A 260 0.14 19.71 -27.46
CA GLY A 260 0.44 21.12 -27.79
C GLY A 260 0.20 21.45 -29.25
N ASP A 261 0.39 22.73 -29.61
CA ASP A 261 0.13 23.20 -30.96
C ASP A 261 1.16 22.62 -31.95
N PRO A 262 0.72 22.04 -33.09
CA PRO A 262 1.63 21.49 -34.09
C PRO A 262 2.68 22.52 -34.54
N GLY A 263 3.95 22.09 -34.57
CA GLY A 263 5.07 22.95 -34.97
C GLY A 263 5.61 23.87 -33.87
N THR A 264 5.11 23.76 -32.64
CA THR A 264 5.62 24.49 -31.47
C THR A 264 6.39 23.58 -30.50
N SER A 265 7.20 24.18 -29.62
CA SER A 265 7.90 23.49 -28.53
C SER A 265 7.03 23.29 -27.28
N ALA A 266 5.77 23.72 -27.28
CA ALA A 266 4.95 23.83 -26.08
C ALA A 266 4.79 22.50 -25.31
N GLY A 267 4.62 21.37 -26.02
CA GLY A 267 4.52 20.06 -25.36
C GLY A 267 5.85 19.59 -24.74
N VAL A 268 6.97 19.84 -25.41
CA VAL A 268 8.31 19.53 -24.89
C VAL A 268 8.62 20.41 -23.68
N GLU A 269 8.29 21.70 -23.75
CA GLU A 269 8.41 22.64 -22.64
C GLU A 269 7.55 22.22 -21.44
N THR A 270 6.35 21.69 -21.69
CA THR A 270 5.47 21.16 -20.64
C THR A 270 6.09 19.94 -19.97
N ALA A 271 6.60 18.97 -20.75
CA ALA A 271 7.29 17.81 -20.19
C ALA A 271 8.52 18.22 -19.37
N PHE A 272 9.32 19.14 -19.90
CA PHE A 272 10.48 19.72 -19.20
C PHE A 272 10.08 20.41 -17.89
N ALA A 273 9.01 21.21 -17.89
CA ALA A 273 8.52 21.90 -16.70
C ALA A 273 8.04 20.91 -15.64
N MET A 274 7.30 19.87 -16.02
CA MET A 274 6.85 18.80 -15.12
C MET A 274 8.03 18.05 -14.49
N MET A 275 9.00 17.62 -15.31
CA MET A 275 10.23 16.99 -14.81
C MET A 275 11.02 17.93 -13.87
N THR A 276 11.04 19.22 -14.17
CA THR A 276 11.71 20.23 -13.33
C THR A 276 11.03 20.39 -11.98
N VAL A 277 9.69 20.43 -11.95
CA VAL A 277 8.91 20.49 -10.70
C VAL A 277 9.17 19.26 -9.84
N LEU A 278 9.14 18.08 -10.44
CA LEU A 278 9.43 16.82 -9.75
C LEU A 278 10.85 16.82 -9.17
N TRP A 279 11.86 17.17 -9.98
CA TRP A 279 13.25 17.17 -9.55
C TRP A 279 13.55 18.17 -8.42
N LYS A 280 13.06 19.41 -8.55
CA LYS A 280 13.30 20.46 -7.54
C LYS A 280 12.48 20.27 -6.27
N GLY A 281 11.35 19.58 -6.36
CA GLY A 281 10.44 19.38 -5.23
C GLY A 281 10.96 18.36 -4.21
N GLN A 282 11.92 17.51 -4.58
CA GLN A 282 12.52 16.56 -3.64
C GLN A 282 13.54 17.24 -2.74
N THR A 283 13.12 17.69 -1.56
CA THR A 283 14.00 18.35 -0.59
C THR A 283 14.88 17.36 0.18
N SER A 284 14.45 16.10 0.31
CA SER A 284 15.15 15.05 1.06
C SER A 284 16.52 14.65 0.51
N ARG A 285 16.82 14.98 -0.76
CA ARG A 285 18.07 14.57 -1.46
C ARG A 285 19.17 15.60 -1.49
N HIS A 286 18.89 16.83 -1.07
CA HIS A 286 19.87 17.88 -1.09
C HIS A 286 20.40 18.10 0.33
N GLY A 287 21.61 17.58 0.59
CA GLY A 287 22.43 17.94 1.75
C GLY A 287 22.92 19.39 1.65
N GLY A 288 21.99 20.32 1.53
CA GLY A 288 22.25 21.75 1.51
C GLY A 288 22.62 22.27 2.89
N GLN A 289 22.87 23.58 2.98
CA GLN A 289 23.18 24.24 4.25
C GLN A 289 21.98 24.32 5.21
N LEU A 290 20.77 24.05 4.72
CA LEU A 290 19.55 24.04 5.51
C LEU A 290 19.17 22.61 5.90
N PRO A 291 18.54 22.41 7.08
CA PRO A 291 18.02 21.11 7.48
C PRO A 291 17.12 20.51 6.40
N THR A 292 17.43 19.27 6.02
CA THR A 292 16.64 18.49 5.08
C THR A 292 15.24 18.26 5.65
N ARG A 293 14.22 18.83 5.00
CA ARG A 293 12.81 18.57 5.31
C ARG A 293 12.35 17.31 4.58
N LEU A 294 11.60 16.46 5.27
CA LEU A 294 10.88 15.33 4.68
C LEU A 294 9.66 15.81 3.88
N GLU A 295 9.43 15.16 2.74
CA GLU A 295 8.26 15.40 1.91
C GLU A 295 6.97 15.06 2.67
N THR A 296 5.95 15.89 2.49
CA THR A 296 4.62 15.64 3.03
C THR A 296 3.87 14.63 2.16
N GLU A 297 2.83 13.98 2.71
CA GLU A 297 1.97 13.10 1.92
C GLU A 297 1.33 13.79 0.72
N ALA A 298 0.98 15.09 0.84
CA ALA A 298 0.40 15.85 -0.24
C ALA A 298 1.41 16.07 -1.39
N GLU A 299 2.67 16.35 -1.06
CA GLU A 299 3.76 16.49 -2.02
C GLU A 299 4.07 15.15 -2.69
N ALA A 300 4.17 14.07 -1.91
CA ALA A 300 4.37 12.73 -2.44
C ALA A 300 3.22 12.30 -3.36
N ARG A 301 1.96 12.59 -3.00
CA ARG A 301 0.80 12.33 -3.86
C ARG A 301 0.88 13.07 -5.18
N ALA A 302 1.20 14.36 -5.15
CA ALA A 302 1.38 15.16 -6.36
C ALA A 302 2.52 14.60 -7.23
N ALA A 303 3.64 14.23 -6.61
CA ALA A 303 4.79 13.64 -7.30
C ALA A 303 4.48 12.30 -7.96
N VAL A 304 3.76 11.40 -7.26
CA VAL A 304 3.35 10.11 -7.81
C VAL A 304 2.43 10.28 -9.01
N HIS A 305 1.40 11.13 -8.93
CA HIS A 305 0.51 11.37 -10.09
C HIS A 305 1.23 12.03 -11.27
N LEU A 306 2.14 12.97 -10.98
CA LEU A 306 2.96 13.61 -12.00
C LEU A 306 3.89 12.59 -12.68
N ALA A 307 4.52 11.72 -11.89
CA ALA A 307 5.35 10.63 -12.39
C ALA A 307 4.55 9.63 -13.22
N THR A 308 3.34 9.23 -12.79
CA THR A 308 2.45 8.37 -13.59
C THR A 308 2.19 8.96 -14.97
N THR A 309 1.94 10.28 -15.03
CA THR A 309 1.70 10.98 -16.31
C THR A 309 2.97 11.00 -17.17
N LEU A 310 4.12 11.37 -16.60
CA LEU A 310 5.39 11.42 -17.32
C LEU A 310 5.83 10.04 -17.83
N VAL A 311 5.72 9.00 -17.00
CA VAL A 311 6.00 7.61 -17.39
C VAL A 311 5.11 7.19 -18.55
N ALA A 312 3.80 7.46 -18.47
CA ALA A 312 2.89 7.18 -19.57
C ALA A 312 3.27 7.95 -20.85
N TRP A 313 3.69 9.21 -20.75
CA TRP A 313 4.08 10.02 -21.91
C TRP A 313 5.33 9.49 -22.62
N PHE A 314 6.36 9.09 -21.86
CA PHE A 314 7.54 8.46 -22.43
C PHE A 314 7.19 7.08 -22.99
N ALA A 315 6.35 6.31 -22.30
CA ALA A 315 6.04 4.96 -22.69
C ALA A 315 5.18 4.85 -23.95
N THR A 316 4.24 5.75 -24.10
CA THR A 316 3.33 5.78 -25.26
C THR A 316 3.88 6.63 -26.41
N GLY A 317 5.08 7.18 -26.27
CA GLY A 317 5.68 8.01 -27.31
C GLY A 317 5.04 9.38 -27.49
N ILE A 318 4.30 9.87 -26.49
CA ILE A 318 3.84 11.27 -26.46
C ILE A 318 5.04 12.20 -26.44
N VAL A 319 6.10 11.87 -25.69
CA VAL A 319 7.39 12.58 -25.75
C VAL A 319 8.45 11.65 -26.31
N GLN A 320 9.10 12.06 -27.39
CA GLN A 320 10.11 11.27 -28.07
C GLN A 320 11.31 12.11 -28.50
N ARG A 321 12.43 11.44 -28.72
CA ARG A 321 13.59 12.02 -29.39
C ARG A 321 13.39 11.94 -30.90
N GLN A 322 13.66 13.03 -31.61
CA GLN A 322 13.75 13.03 -33.06
C GLN A 322 14.99 12.25 -33.53
N PRO A 323 14.90 11.55 -34.68
CA PRO A 323 16.02 10.84 -35.28
C PRO A 323 17.26 11.70 -35.56
#